data_AF-A0A1L5KQX7-F1
#
_entry.id   AF-A0A1L5KQX7-F1
#
_cell.length_a   1.000
_cell.length_b   1.000
_cell.length_c   1.000
_cell.angle_alpha   90.00
_cell.angle_beta   90.00
_cell.angle_gamma   90.00
#
_symmetry.space_group_name_H-M   'P 1'
#
loop_
_entity.id
_entity.type
_entity.pdbx_description
1 polymer ?
#
loop_
_entity_poly.entity_id
_entity_poly.type
_entity_poly.pdbx_seq_one_letter_code
_entity_poly.pdbx_strand_id
1 'polypeptide(L)'
;QPLVVALTQANGLSIVHETVYENRFGFTKPLVEMGATIQLYRECLGSLPCRFQQRNYKHSAVIFGPTPLTGRDIDVPDLRGGFSHLIAALAASGPSDVHGISLIDRGYADFRGKLEALGADFD
;
A
#
# COMPACT_ATOMS: atom_id res chain seq x y z
N GLN A 1 -1.17 4.51 4.36
CA GLN A 1 -0.62 3.43 3.52
C GLN A 1 -1.75 2.73 2.76
N PRO A 2 -2.85 2.26 3.38
CA PRO A 2 -3.97 1.65 2.64
C PRO A 2 -4.61 2.58 1.60
N LEU A 3 -4.60 3.89 1.84
CA LEU A 3 -5.06 4.89 0.86
C LEU A 3 -4.36 4.73 -0.50
N VAL A 4 -3.06 4.40 -0.53
CA VAL A 4 -2.34 4.22 -1.80
C VAL A 4 -2.92 3.07 -2.62
N VAL A 5 -3.42 2.01 -1.98
CA VAL A 5 -4.12 0.91 -2.66
C VAL A 5 -5.42 1.40 -3.28
N ALA A 6 -6.21 2.19 -2.55
CA ALA A 6 -7.41 2.80 -3.13
C ALA A 6 -7.08 3.71 -4.33
N LEU A 7 -5.96 4.46 -4.26
CA LEU A 7 -5.52 5.32 -5.36
C LEU A 7 -5.07 4.54 -6.60
N THR A 8 -4.63 3.27 -6.47
CA THR A 8 -4.38 2.44 -7.67
C THR A 8 -5.67 2.11 -8.42
N GLN A 9 -6.82 2.15 -7.74
CA GLN A 9 -8.15 1.89 -8.33
C GLN A 9 -8.87 3.18 -8.76
N ALA A 10 -8.38 4.35 -8.37
CA ALA A 10 -8.97 5.64 -8.70
C ALA A 10 -8.63 6.06 -10.15
N ASN A 11 -9.52 6.83 -10.79
CA ASN A 11 -9.23 7.36 -12.13
C ASN A 11 -8.29 8.57 -12.09
N GLY A 12 -7.17 8.48 -12.81
CA GLY A 12 -6.24 9.59 -13.03
C GLY A 12 -4.95 9.49 -12.22
N LEU A 13 -4.30 10.65 -12.05
CA LEU A 13 -3.02 10.80 -11.37
C LEU A 13 -3.26 11.27 -9.93
N SER A 14 -2.68 10.55 -8.98
CA SER A 14 -2.66 10.93 -7.56
C SER A 14 -1.24 11.13 -7.06
N ILE A 15 -1.05 12.12 -6.18
CA ILE A 15 0.24 12.39 -5.54
C ILE A 15 0.08 12.24 -4.03
N VAL A 16 0.92 11.43 -3.42
CA VAL A 16 1.03 11.29 -1.97
C VAL A 16 2.39 11.81 -1.52
N HIS A 17 2.38 12.81 -0.63
CA HIS A 17 3.58 13.39 -0.04
C HIS A 17 3.65 13.01 1.46
N GLU A 18 4.70 12.27 1.83
CA GLU A 18 5.01 11.89 3.22
C GLU A 18 5.90 12.97 3.86
N THR A 19 5.48 13.48 5.01
CA THR A 19 6.17 14.63 5.64
C THR A 19 6.84 14.30 6.97
N VAL A 20 6.68 13.08 7.48
CA VAL A 20 7.05 12.70 8.85
C VAL A 20 8.12 11.60 8.90
N TYR A 21 8.03 10.59 8.03
CA TYR A 21 8.91 9.41 8.02
C TYR A 21 9.76 9.27 6.75
N GLU A 22 11.04 8.95 6.92
CA GLU A 22 12.02 8.89 5.82
C GLU A 22 11.85 7.67 4.88
N ASN A 23 11.19 6.62 5.35
CA ASN A 23 11.02 5.36 4.62
C ASN A 23 9.59 4.81 4.75
N ARG A 24 8.56 5.64 4.50
CA ARG A 24 7.15 5.21 4.64
C ARG A 24 6.64 4.41 3.43
N PHE A 25 7.28 4.51 2.27
CA PHE A 25 6.81 3.90 1.02
C PHE A 25 7.32 2.49 0.75
N GLY A 26 8.00 1.84 1.72
CA GLY A 26 8.49 0.45 1.53
C GLY A 26 7.40 -0.54 1.07
N PHE A 27 6.16 -0.33 1.52
CA PHE A 27 4.99 -1.14 1.15
C PHE A 27 4.53 -0.99 -0.32
N THR A 28 5.08 -0.07 -1.12
CA THR A 28 4.62 0.08 -2.50
C THR A 28 5.20 -0.96 -3.45
N LYS A 29 6.29 -1.64 -3.07
CA LYS A 29 6.98 -2.60 -3.94
C LYS A 29 6.06 -3.79 -4.33
N PRO A 30 5.43 -4.52 -3.39
CA PRO A 30 4.46 -5.56 -3.75
C PRO A 30 3.29 -5.05 -4.58
N LEU A 31 2.81 -3.82 -4.34
CA LEU A 31 1.73 -3.25 -5.16
C LEU A 31 2.16 -3.11 -6.62
N VAL A 32 3.39 -2.67 -6.88
CA VAL A 32 3.96 -2.60 -8.24
C VAL A 32 4.10 -3.99 -8.85
N GLU A 33 4.50 -4.99 -8.06
CA GLU A 33 4.60 -6.39 -8.50
C GLU A 33 3.24 -7.03 -8.81
N MET A 34 2.18 -6.56 -8.16
CA MET A 34 0.77 -6.87 -8.48
C MET A 34 0.24 -6.06 -9.67
N GLY A 35 1.06 -5.22 -10.29
CA GLY A 35 0.74 -4.47 -11.51
C GLY A 35 0.52 -2.98 -11.33
N ALA A 36 0.46 -2.45 -10.10
CA ALA A 36 0.21 -1.02 -9.88
C ALA A 36 1.26 -0.11 -10.52
N THR A 37 0.83 1.01 -11.10
CA THR A 37 1.74 2.03 -11.63
C THR A 37 2.05 3.06 -10.54
N ILE A 38 3.14 2.84 -9.79
CA ILE A 38 3.59 3.72 -8.70
C ILE A 38 5.06 4.11 -8.91
N GLN A 39 5.33 5.42 -8.94
CA GLN A 39 6.68 5.96 -9.03
C GLN A 39 7.01 6.78 -7.79
N LEU A 40 8.17 6.51 -7.18
CA LEU A 40 8.65 7.24 -6.01
C LEU A 40 9.67 8.31 -6.41
N TYR A 41 9.59 9.47 -5.74
CA TYR A 41 10.40 10.66 -5.99
C TYR A 41 11.03 11.19 -4.71
N ARG A 42 12.18 11.86 -4.87
CA ARG A 42 12.92 12.53 -3.79
C ARG A 42 12.57 14.00 -3.66
N GLU A 43 11.94 14.54 -4.69
CA GLU A 43 11.40 15.88 -4.75
C GLU A 43 10.13 15.94 -3.92
N CYS A 44 9.90 17.05 -3.21
CA CYS A 44 8.64 17.30 -2.53
C CYS A 44 7.58 17.61 -3.59
N LEU A 45 6.80 16.61 -4.01
CA LEU A 45 5.73 16.79 -4.97
C LEU A 45 4.46 17.15 -4.19
N GLY A 46 4.13 18.43 -4.16
CA GLY A 46 3.02 18.97 -3.40
C GLY A 46 3.22 20.45 -3.06
N SER A 47 2.23 21.07 -2.43
CA SER A 47 2.25 22.49 -2.10
C SER A 47 2.96 22.82 -0.79
N LEU A 48 3.28 21.83 0.03
CA LEU A 48 3.91 22.02 1.34
C LEU A 48 5.33 21.43 1.37
N PRO A 49 6.32 22.12 1.96
CA PRO A 49 7.62 21.53 2.22
C PRO A 49 7.53 20.46 3.33
N CYS A 50 8.49 19.54 3.35
CA CYS A 50 8.62 18.55 4.41
C CYS A 50 10.02 18.56 5.02
N ARG A 51 10.17 17.93 6.19
CA ARG A 51 11.44 17.88 6.95
C ARG A 51 12.59 17.12 6.26
N PHE A 52 12.31 16.52 5.10
CA PHE A 52 13.25 15.74 4.30
C PHE A 52 13.68 16.44 3.02
N GLN A 53 13.21 17.66 2.78
CA GLN A 53 13.65 18.47 1.65
C GLN A 53 15.18 18.54 1.60
N GLN A 54 15.76 18.26 0.42
CA GLN A 54 17.22 18.21 0.21
C GLN A 54 17.95 17.09 0.98
N ARG A 55 17.24 16.09 1.54
CA ARG A 55 17.86 14.99 2.33
C ARG A 55 17.86 13.64 1.61
N ASN A 56 17.64 13.63 0.30
CA ASN A 56 17.77 12.45 -0.59
C ASN A 56 16.83 11.25 -0.27
N TYR A 57 15.74 11.48 0.49
CA TYR A 57 14.75 10.45 0.81
C TYR A 57 13.61 10.41 -0.20
N LYS A 58 13.05 9.22 -0.45
CA LYS A 58 11.84 9.05 -1.26
C LYS A 58 10.62 9.37 -0.41
N HIS A 59 10.10 10.58 -0.54
CA HIS A 59 8.97 11.07 0.25
C HIS A 59 7.76 11.48 -0.58
N SER A 60 7.81 11.31 -1.89
CA SER A 60 6.66 11.52 -2.77
C SER A 60 6.40 10.25 -3.57
N ALA A 61 5.12 9.90 -3.72
CA ALA A 61 4.67 8.83 -4.58
C ALA A 61 3.66 9.39 -5.59
N VAL A 62 3.86 9.10 -6.87
CA VAL A 62 2.89 9.34 -7.93
C VAL A 62 2.25 8.01 -8.30
N ILE A 63 0.93 7.96 -8.24
CA ILE A 63 0.12 6.77 -8.50
C ILE A 63 -0.76 7.06 -9.70
N PHE A 64 -0.73 6.19 -10.70
CA PHE A 64 -1.64 6.25 -11.85
C PHE A 64 -2.65 5.11 -11.74
N GLY A 65 -3.93 5.49 -11.74
CA GLY A 65 -5.04 4.54 -11.80
C GLY A 65 -6.04 4.91 -12.91
N PRO A 66 -7.00 4.01 -13.18
CA PRO A 66 -7.18 2.73 -12.51
C PRO A 66 -6.17 1.69 -13.05
N THR A 67 -5.66 0.84 -12.16
CA THR A 67 -4.79 -0.29 -12.51
C THR A 67 -5.34 -1.57 -11.88
N PRO A 68 -5.78 -2.57 -12.69
CA PRO A 68 -6.17 -3.87 -12.17
C PRO A 68 -4.98 -4.52 -11.45
N LEU A 69 -5.20 -4.93 -10.20
CA LEU A 69 -4.19 -5.69 -9.46
C LEU A 69 -4.36 -7.17 -9.78
N THR A 70 -3.25 -7.90 -9.83
CA THR A 70 -3.24 -9.36 -10.01
C THR A 70 -2.74 -10.06 -8.77
N GLY A 71 -3.32 -11.23 -8.50
CA GLY A 71 -2.97 -12.04 -7.35
C GLY A 71 -1.53 -12.53 -7.39
N ARG A 72 -0.87 -12.52 -6.23
CA ARG A 72 0.57 -12.79 -6.07
C ARG A 72 0.86 -13.39 -4.70
N ASP A 73 2.04 -13.97 -4.58
CA ASP A 73 2.64 -14.34 -3.31
C ASP A 73 3.25 -13.08 -2.64
N ILE A 74 2.84 -12.76 -1.42
CA ILE A 74 3.17 -11.48 -0.74
C ILE A 74 3.55 -11.70 0.73
N ASP A 75 4.72 -11.21 1.11
CA ASP A 75 5.15 -11.15 2.51
C ASP A 75 4.68 -9.86 3.19
N VAL A 76 4.09 -9.99 4.37
CA VAL A 76 3.77 -8.85 5.24
C VAL A 76 5.04 -8.37 5.97
N PRO A 77 5.54 -7.14 5.70
CA PRO A 77 6.81 -6.68 6.28
C PRO A 77 6.66 -6.11 7.70
N ASP A 78 5.49 -5.55 8.01
CA ASP A 78 5.18 -4.90 9.28
C ASP A 78 3.66 -4.73 9.44
N LEU A 79 3.22 -4.20 10.58
CA LEU A 79 1.80 -3.99 10.90
C LEU A 79 1.05 -3.11 9.89
N ARG A 80 1.62 -1.97 9.48
CA ARG A 80 0.91 -0.95 8.70
C ARG A 80 1.07 -1.14 7.19
N GLY A 81 2.28 -1.48 6.74
CA GLY A 81 2.56 -1.92 5.38
C GLY A 81 1.83 -3.23 5.07
N GLY A 82 1.84 -4.17 6.01
CA GLY A 82 1.14 -5.45 5.93
C GLY A 82 -0.35 -5.32 5.67
N PHE A 83 -1.02 -4.43 6.41
CA PHE A 83 -2.43 -4.18 6.18
C PHE A 83 -2.71 -3.65 4.76
N SER A 84 -1.77 -2.89 4.18
CA SER A 84 -1.93 -2.43 2.79
C SER A 84 -1.77 -3.57 1.78
N HIS A 85 -0.89 -4.54 2.04
CA HIS A 85 -0.76 -5.74 1.20
C HIS A 85 -2.00 -6.62 1.25
N LEU A 86 -2.58 -6.80 2.44
CA LEU A 86 -3.82 -7.56 2.60
C LEU A 86 -4.98 -6.93 1.82
N ILE A 87 -5.16 -5.60 1.93
CA ILE A 87 -6.19 -4.89 1.16
C ILE A 87 -5.93 -4.99 -0.35
N ALA A 88 -4.66 -4.97 -0.78
CA ALA A 88 -4.33 -5.14 -2.18
C ALA A 88 -4.63 -6.55 -2.69
N ALA A 89 -4.34 -7.58 -1.90
CA ALA A 89 -4.67 -8.98 -2.19
C ALA A 89 -6.18 -9.17 -2.35
N LEU A 90 -6.98 -8.61 -1.45
CA LEU A 90 -8.45 -8.66 -1.52
C LEU A 90 -9.02 -7.89 -2.72
N ALA A 91 -8.32 -6.87 -3.22
CA ALA A 91 -8.72 -6.10 -4.39
C ALA A 91 -8.21 -6.68 -5.72
N ALA A 92 -7.34 -7.69 -5.67
CA ALA A 92 -6.71 -8.26 -6.86
C ALA A 92 -7.60 -9.27 -7.57
N SER A 93 -7.38 -9.41 -8.87
CA SER A 93 -7.95 -10.50 -9.66
C SER A 93 -7.10 -11.75 -9.50
N GLY A 94 -7.74 -12.86 -9.15
CA GLY A 94 -7.09 -14.14 -8.88
C GLY A 94 -6.58 -14.26 -7.44
N PRO A 95 -6.16 -15.47 -7.02
CA PRO A 95 -5.75 -15.75 -5.65
C PRO A 95 -4.42 -15.06 -5.32
N SER A 96 -4.29 -14.61 -4.08
CA SER A 96 -3.01 -14.15 -3.51
C SER A 96 -2.70 -14.97 -2.26
N ASP A 97 -1.45 -15.41 -2.14
CA ASP A 97 -0.94 -16.05 -0.94
C ASP A 97 -0.26 -14.99 -0.08
N VAL A 98 -0.78 -14.76 1.14
CA VAL A 98 -0.28 -13.69 2.02
C VAL A 98 0.37 -14.27 3.27
N HIS A 99 1.69 -14.14 3.37
CA HIS A 99 2.48 -14.65 4.49
C HIS A 99 2.68 -13.59 5.58
N GLY A 100 2.90 -14.05 6.82
CA GLY A 100 3.25 -13.15 7.94
C GLY A 100 2.07 -12.35 8.51
N ILE A 101 0.82 -12.78 8.25
CA ILE A 101 -0.41 -12.14 8.74
C ILE A 101 -0.44 -11.94 10.27
N SER A 102 0.24 -12.79 11.04
CA SER A 102 0.32 -12.67 12.51
C SER A 102 0.92 -11.34 13.00
N LEU A 103 1.65 -10.61 12.14
CA LEU A 103 2.12 -9.25 12.43
C LEU A 103 0.97 -8.23 12.48
N ILE A 104 -0.11 -8.47 11.74
CA ILE A 104 -1.30 -7.62 11.69
C ILE A 104 -2.15 -7.79 12.96
N ASP A 105 -2.25 -9.02 13.48
CA ASP A 105 -2.98 -9.35 14.72
C ASP A 105 -2.57 -8.48 15.91
N ARG A 106 -1.29 -8.06 15.95
CA ARG A 106 -0.73 -7.24 17.04
C ARG A 106 -1.33 -5.84 17.13
N GLY A 107 -1.94 -5.33 16.06
CA GLY A 107 -2.49 -3.97 16.03
C GLY A 107 -3.95 -3.88 15.62
N TYR A 108 -4.57 -4.98 15.19
CA TYR A 108 -5.98 -5.02 14.80
C TYR A 108 -6.69 -6.17 15.51
N ALA A 109 -7.41 -5.83 16.58
CA ALA A 109 -8.23 -6.80 17.30
C ALA A 109 -9.34 -7.35 16.39
N ASP A 110 -9.49 -8.67 16.38
CA ASP A 110 -10.50 -9.41 15.62
C ASP A 110 -10.58 -8.95 14.15
N PHE A 111 -9.44 -8.87 13.48
CA PHE A 111 -9.41 -8.36 12.12
C PHE A 111 -10.02 -9.37 11.12
N ARG A 112 -9.82 -10.68 11.33
CA ARG A 112 -10.38 -11.74 10.47
C ARG A 112 -11.89 -11.77 10.53
N GLY A 113 -12.49 -11.74 11.73
CA GLY A 113 -13.94 -11.68 11.89
C GLY A 113 -14.55 -10.44 11.23
N LYS A 114 -13.84 -9.30 11.26
CA LYS A 114 -14.27 -8.09 10.53
C LYS A 114 -14.22 -8.25 9.02
N LEU A 115 -13.22 -8.95 8.48
CA LEU A 115 -13.12 -9.22 7.05
C LEU A 115 -14.22 -10.18 6.58
N GLU A 116 -14.46 -11.26 7.32
CA GLU A 116 -15.57 -12.19 7.09
C GLU A 116 -16.92 -11.45 7.11
N ALA A 117 -17.14 -10.60 8.11
CA ALA A 117 -18.36 -9.79 8.22
C ALA A 117 -18.55 -8.80 7.06
N LEU A 118 -17.47 -8.43 6.37
CA LEU A 118 -17.50 -7.60 5.17
C LEU A 118 -17.60 -8.42 3.88
N GLY A 119 -17.62 -9.75 3.96
CA GLY A 119 -17.73 -10.66 2.82
C GLY A 119 -16.41 -10.88 2.07
N ALA A 120 -15.27 -10.70 2.75
CA ALA A 120 -13.98 -11.07 2.18
C ALA A 120 -13.89 -12.60 2.00
N ASP A 121 -13.29 -13.02 0.88
CA ASP A 121 -13.08 -14.42 0.51
C ASP A 121 -11.60 -14.77 0.75
N PHE A 122 -11.32 -15.62 1.75
CA PHE A 122 -9.98 -16.07 2.14
C PHE A 122 -10.05 -17.36 2.96
N ASP A 123 -8.95 -18.15 2.91
CA ASP A 123 -8.76 -19.40 3.65
C ASP A 123 -7.55 -19.35 4.60
#